data_AF-R4X384-F1
#
_entry.id   AF-R4X384-F1
#
_cell.length_a   1.000
_cell.length_b   1.000
_cell.length_c   1.000
_cell.angle_alpha   90.00
_cell.angle_beta   90.00
_cell.angle_gamma   90.00
#
_symmetry.space_group_name_H-M   'P 1'
#
loop_
_entity.id
_entity.type
_entity.pdbx_description
1 polymer ?
#
loop_
_entity_poly.entity_id
_entity_poly.type
_entity_poly.pdbx_seq_one_letter_code
_entity_poly.pdbx_strand_id
1 'polypeptide(L)'
;MNFDAANGGHMQSKSISNAFHKHARWFGWFAALGTCGWLVSAHARLPSASPPEQMLDDATLDTFLTQGGWSPTADDTAGPTQLQASFVKGLVDAYVKNPSDPKAISALGLIALSQSVAEWGVEPPDGLPADPVGNKWRGVSGGDGKRLMAYSKGGIGIAHADSGLLSDFIKHIQATKGDSLPEAARFYRLRGVNFDVLYANGGHCKKPSTVITNDLDDKPFGYKEYGYAGDGYCKTYNNGKTNEADWRIFRHDMRLVLREKETQAWLVDNWLSRYWWPSYRKVATEESSTIADVLVNSRIRNSSPGTADCALVQARGSADRVRAQLVAYASPTCKGNPRHKERWPYMLRAVELQKFYAQ
;
A
#
# COMPACT_ATOMS: atom_id res chain seq x y z
N MET A 1 -11.34 -53.28 -8.52
CA MET A 1 -10.18 -53.48 -9.43
C MET A 1 -8.94 -53.25 -8.60
N ASN A 2 -8.31 -54.36 -8.19
CA ASN A 2 -6.99 -54.39 -7.55
C ASN A 2 -5.92 -54.27 -8.63
N PHE A 3 -4.84 -53.55 -8.35
CA PHE A 3 -3.49 -53.94 -8.76
C PHE A 3 -2.49 -53.37 -7.75
N ASP A 4 -1.94 -54.28 -6.95
CA ASP A 4 -0.66 -54.16 -6.27
C ASP A 4 0.49 -54.19 -7.29
N ALA A 5 1.61 -53.54 -7.00
CA ALA A 5 2.94 -54.17 -6.98
C ALA A 5 4.03 -53.16 -6.58
N ALA A 6 4.78 -53.54 -5.54
CA ALA A 6 6.00 -52.94 -5.06
C ALA A 6 7.22 -53.30 -5.95
N ASN A 7 8.31 -52.54 -5.81
CA ASN A 7 9.66 -53.11 -5.76
C ASN A 7 10.65 -52.15 -5.11
N GLY A 8 11.36 -52.65 -4.10
CA GLY A 8 12.48 -51.99 -3.42
C GLY A 8 13.84 -52.43 -3.96
N GLY A 9 14.90 -51.78 -3.45
CA GLY A 9 16.28 -52.15 -3.71
C GLY A 9 17.24 -51.42 -2.75
N HIS A 10 17.75 -52.16 -1.77
CA HIS A 10 18.82 -51.80 -0.82
C HIS A 10 20.20 -52.22 -1.38
N MET A 11 21.27 -51.46 -1.09
CA MET A 11 22.64 -51.93 -0.73
C MET A 11 23.54 -50.70 -0.44
N GLN A 12 23.97 -50.46 0.82
CA GLN A 12 25.25 -50.88 1.45
C GLN A 12 26.53 -50.39 0.72
N SER A 13 27.32 -49.45 1.25
CA SER A 13 28.32 -49.50 2.35
C SER A 13 29.78 -49.57 1.84
N LYS A 14 30.65 -48.70 2.40
CA LYS A 14 32.13 -48.75 2.59
C LYS A 14 32.65 -47.29 2.57
N SER A 15 33.05 -46.65 3.68
CA SER A 15 34.21 -46.89 4.55
C SER A 15 35.52 -47.04 3.78
N ILE A 16 36.39 -46.03 3.85
CA ILE A 16 37.85 -46.14 4.04
C ILE A 16 38.32 -44.87 4.76
N SER A 17 39.06 -45.14 5.84
CA SER A 17 39.76 -44.25 6.75
C SER A 17 41.19 -43.94 6.30
N ASN A 18 41.89 -43.13 7.11
CA ASN A 18 43.34 -42.97 7.27
C ASN A 18 44.01 -41.92 6.34
N ALA A 19 44.98 -41.12 6.77
CA ALA A 19 45.70 -40.95 8.04
C ALA A 19 46.83 -39.92 7.82
N PHE A 20 47.17 -39.13 8.85
CA PHE A 20 48.55 -38.70 9.21
C PHE A 20 49.27 -37.73 8.23
N HIS A 21 50.08 -36.73 8.60
CA HIS A 21 50.77 -36.35 9.83
C HIS A 21 51.49 -34.98 9.63
N LYS A 22 51.95 -34.39 10.75
CA LYS A 22 53.08 -33.44 10.95
C LYS A 22 52.80 -31.93 11.13
N HIS A 23 52.84 -31.56 12.41
CA HIS A 23 53.71 -30.56 13.05
C HIS A 23 54.21 -29.34 12.26
N ALA A 24 53.89 -28.15 12.78
CA ALA A 24 54.91 -27.17 13.18
C ALA A 24 54.35 -26.20 14.23
N ARG A 25 55.00 -26.17 15.39
CA ARG A 25 54.86 -25.15 16.44
C ARG A 25 55.46 -23.84 15.93
N TRP A 26 54.79 -22.71 16.13
CA TRP A 26 55.48 -21.42 16.30
C TRP A 26 54.81 -20.63 17.42
N PHE A 27 55.63 -20.32 18.42
CA PHE A 27 55.33 -19.40 19.52
C PHE A 27 55.36 -17.97 18.97
N GLY A 28 54.37 -17.15 19.32
CA GLY A 28 54.36 -15.74 19.01
C GLY A 28 53.39 -15.02 19.94
N TRP A 29 53.91 -14.57 21.07
CA TRP A 29 53.23 -13.66 21.99
C TRP A 29 52.86 -12.36 21.26
N PHE A 30 51.57 -12.01 21.28
CA PHE A 30 51.14 -10.61 21.26
C PHE A 30 50.02 -10.44 22.29
N ALA A 31 50.38 -9.81 23.40
CA ALA A 31 49.43 -9.17 24.28
C ALA A 31 48.93 -7.91 23.57
N ALA A 32 47.68 -7.92 23.12
CA ALA A 32 46.94 -6.73 22.77
C ALA A 32 45.60 -6.80 23.50
N LEU A 33 45.45 -5.90 24.48
CA LEU A 33 44.21 -5.58 25.16
C LEU A 33 43.19 -5.10 24.12
N GLY A 34 42.45 -6.04 23.54
CA GLY A 34 41.26 -5.75 22.76
C GLY A 34 40.13 -5.43 23.73
N THR A 35 39.89 -4.15 23.95
CA THR A 35 38.63 -3.66 24.50
C THR A 35 37.49 -4.33 23.75
N CYS A 36 36.72 -5.18 24.44
CA CYS A 36 35.39 -5.59 24.01
C CYS A 36 34.53 -4.32 23.99
N GLY A 37 34.64 -3.55 22.92
CA GLY A 37 33.67 -2.53 22.55
C GLY A 37 32.37 -3.25 22.26
N TRP A 38 31.52 -3.35 23.27
CA TRP A 38 30.10 -3.50 23.05
C TRP A 38 29.68 -2.29 22.21
N LEU A 39 29.69 -2.46 20.89
CA LEU A 39 28.91 -1.63 19.97
C LEU A 39 27.45 -1.95 20.29
N VAL A 40 26.97 -1.40 21.40
CA VAL A 40 25.55 -1.11 21.55
C VAL A 40 25.30 -0.08 20.48
N SER A 41 24.85 -0.53 19.31
CA SER A 41 24.21 0.37 18.34
C SER A 41 23.04 0.99 19.07
N ALA A 42 23.29 2.16 19.67
CA ALA A 42 22.24 3.04 20.13
C ALA A 42 21.35 3.22 18.90
N HIS A 43 20.17 2.60 18.94
CA HIS A 43 19.21 2.75 17.86
C HIS A 43 18.82 4.22 17.91
N ALA A 44 19.45 5.01 17.03
CA ALA A 44 19.25 6.44 17.02
C ALA A 44 17.76 6.67 16.83
N ARG A 45 17.15 7.36 17.80
CA ARG A 45 15.75 7.78 17.72
C ARG A 45 15.51 8.46 16.37
N LEU A 46 14.34 8.20 15.77
CA LEU A 46 13.99 8.86 14.52
C LEU A 46 14.09 10.39 14.67
N PRO A 47 14.68 11.10 13.69
CA PRO A 47 14.87 12.53 13.80
C PRO A 47 13.51 13.24 13.84
N SER A 48 13.43 14.25 14.70
CA SER A 48 12.28 15.16 14.71
C SER A 48 12.30 15.97 13.42
N ALA A 49 11.20 15.94 12.68
CA ALA A 49 11.03 16.68 11.44
C ALA A 49 9.59 17.18 11.31
N SER A 50 9.43 18.30 10.62
CA SER A 50 8.15 18.85 10.21
C SER A 50 7.88 18.50 8.75
N PRO A 51 6.60 18.33 8.34
CA PRO A 51 6.28 18.13 6.93
C PRO A 51 6.78 19.32 6.10
N PRO A 52 7.36 19.06 4.91
CA PRO A 52 7.70 20.13 3.98
C PRO A 52 6.42 20.74 3.38
N GLU A 53 6.52 21.95 2.82
CA GLU A 53 5.42 22.59 2.09
C GLU A 53 4.97 21.75 0.88
N GLN A 54 5.95 21.29 0.09
CA GLN A 54 5.75 20.33 -0.98
C GLN A 54 6.23 18.94 -0.49
N MET A 55 5.31 17.98 -0.40
CA MET A 55 5.59 16.66 0.20
C MET A 55 6.64 15.88 -0.57
N LEU A 56 6.56 15.89 -1.89
CA LEU A 56 7.48 15.19 -2.80
C LEU A 56 8.06 16.20 -3.78
N ASP A 57 9.29 15.99 -4.24
CA ASP A 57 9.75 16.68 -5.44
C ASP A 57 9.05 16.15 -6.70
N ASP A 58 8.99 16.97 -7.74
CA ASP A 58 8.29 16.65 -8.99
C ASP A 58 8.84 15.38 -9.65
N ALA A 59 10.16 15.14 -9.61
CA ALA A 59 10.76 13.98 -10.26
C ALA A 59 10.36 12.66 -9.57
N THR A 60 10.32 12.66 -8.25
CA THR A 60 9.83 11.52 -7.45
C THR A 60 8.36 11.24 -7.72
N LEU A 61 7.52 12.28 -7.72
CA LEU A 61 6.09 12.14 -8.02
C LEU A 61 5.85 11.63 -9.44
N ASP A 62 6.56 12.18 -10.44
CA ASP A 62 6.40 11.82 -11.85
C ASP A 62 6.77 10.37 -12.09
N THR A 63 7.88 9.94 -11.50
CA THR A 63 8.33 8.56 -11.57
C THR A 63 7.30 7.62 -10.94
N PHE A 64 6.74 7.99 -9.78
CA PHE A 64 5.72 7.21 -9.09
C PHE A 64 4.43 7.08 -9.92
N LEU A 65 3.92 8.19 -10.46
CA LEU A 65 2.70 8.21 -11.27
C LEU A 65 2.88 7.42 -12.57
N THR A 66 4.03 7.59 -13.23
CA THR A 66 4.35 6.87 -14.47
C THR A 66 4.39 5.36 -14.24
N GLN A 67 5.05 4.90 -13.18
CA GLN A 67 5.08 3.47 -12.83
C GLN A 67 3.71 2.95 -12.39
N GLY A 68 2.87 3.82 -11.82
CA GLY A 68 1.47 3.54 -11.55
C GLY A 68 0.57 3.46 -12.78
N GLY A 69 1.10 3.68 -13.99
CA GLY A 69 0.37 3.64 -15.25
C GLY A 69 -0.43 4.91 -15.56
N TRP A 70 -0.12 6.03 -14.90
CA TRP A 70 -0.78 7.30 -15.18
C TRP A 70 -0.30 7.90 -16.51
N SER A 71 -1.26 8.49 -17.24
CA SER A 71 -1.03 9.33 -18.40
C SER A 71 -2.29 10.20 -18.64
N PRO A 72 -2.21 11.25 -19.48
CA PRO A 72 -3.38 12.04 -19.88
C PRO A 72 -4.48 11.23 -20.60
N THR A 73 -4.21 9.99 -20.99
CA THR A 73 -5.14 9.08 -21.65
C THR A 73 -5.38 7.79 -20.87
N ALA A 74 -4.87 7.68 -19.64
CA ALA A 74 -4.98 6.46 -18.84
C ALA A 74 -6.43 6.10 -18.51
N ASP A 75 -6.68 4.82 -18.29
CA ASP A 75 -7.97 4.27 -17.89
C ASP A 75 -7.83 3.22 -16.78
N ASP A 76 -8.94 2.87 -16.14
CA ASP A 76 -8.95 1.81 -15.14
C ASP A 76 -8.61 0.47 -15.80
N THR A 77 -7.57 -0.21 -15.33
CA THR A 77 -7.13 -1.50 -15.87
C THR A 77 -7.03 -2.53 -14.75
N ALA A 78 -7.50 -3.76 -14.99
CA ALA A 78 -7.52 -4.82 -13.96
C ALA A 78 -6.14 -5.41 -13.60
N GLY A 79 -5.09 -5.01 -14.33
CA GLY A 79 -3.75 -5.57 -14.23
C GLY A 79 -3.07 -5.26 -12.90
N PRO A 80 -2.08 -6.08 -12.49
CA PRO A 80 -1.25 -5.77 -11.34
C PRO A 80 -0.35 -4.58 -11.66
N THR A 81 -0.28 -3.63 -10.73
CA THR A 81 0.66 -2.51 -10.80
C THR A 81 1.93 -2.87 -10.02
N GLN A 82 3.10 -2.50 -10.54
CA GLN A 82 4.40 -2.78 -9.91
C GLN A 82 5.29 -1.55 -9.99
N LEU A 83 6.07 -1.33 -8.92
CA LEU A 83 7.14 -0.34 -8.93
C LEU A 83 8.45 -0.99 -9.36
N GLN A 84 9.33 -0.22 -9.97
CA GLN A 84 10.70 -0.65 -10.22
C GLN A 84 11.47 -0.76 -8.91
N ALA A 85 12.18 -1.87 -8.71
CA ALA A 85 13.03 -2.14 -7.56
C ALA A 85 14.07 -1.03 -7.34
N SER A 86 14.66 -0.52 -8.43
CA SER A 86 15.60 0.62 -8.42
C SER A 86 14.97 1.90 -7.88
N PHE A 87 13.71 2.17 -8.22
CA PHE A 87 12.98 3.32 -7.69
C PHE A 87 12.75 3.18 -6.18
N VAL A 88 12.26 2.02 -5.72
CA VAL A 88 12.08 1.74 -4.29
C VAL A 88 13.40 1.87 -3.53
N LYS A 89 14.50 1.32 -4.06
CA LYS A 89 15.84 1.48 -3.50
C LYS A 89 16.22 2.96 -3.41
N GLY A 90 16.00 3.75 -4.46
CA GLY A 90 16.30 5.18 -4.48
C GLY A 90 15.59 5.96 -3.37
N LEU A 91 14.32 5.63 -3.06
CA LEU A 91 13.59 6.22 -1.94
C LEU A 91 14.25 5.91 -0.59
N VAL A 92 14.70 4.67 -0.39
CA VAL A 92 15.36 4.24 0.85
C VAL A 92 16.76 4.84 0.97
N ASP A 93 17.55 4.83 -0.11
CA ASP A 93 18.89 5.40 -0.17
C ASP A 93 18.87 6.90 0.17
N ALA A 94 17.89 7.65 -0.36
CA ALA A 94 17.74 9.07 -0.07
C ALA A 94 17.53 9.33 1.43
N TYR A 95 16.71 8.51 2.08
CA TYR A 95 16.50 8.60 3.54
C TYR A 95 17.73 8.17 4.33
N VAL A 96 18.38 7.06 3.98
CA VAL A 96 19.59 6.59 4.68
C VAL A 96 20.70 7.63 4.60
N LYS A 97 20.84 8.29 3.44
CA LYS A 97 21.83 9.36 3.23
C LYS A 97 21.53 10.60 4.07
N ASN A 98 20.27 10.97 4.23
CA ASN A 98 19.86 12.16 5.00
C ASN A 98 18.55 11.91 5.76
N PRO A 99 18.59 11.25 6.94
CA PRO A 99 17.38 10.81 7.62
C PRO A 99 16.57 11.96 8.21
N SER A 100 17.15 13.17 8.33
CA SER A 100 16.45 14.38 8.77
C SER A 100 15.87 15.22 7.63
N ASP A 101 16.08 14.84 6.36
CA ASP A 101 15.46 15.50 5.21
C ASP A 101 13.95 15.22 5.18
N PRO A 102 13.08 16.24 5.34
CA PRO A 102 11.64 16.06 5.26
C PRO A 102 11.17 15.48 3.93
N LYS A 103 11.84 15.78 2.80
CA LYS A 103 11.46 15.21 1.50
C LYS A 103 11.77 13.72 1.43
N ALA A 104 12.94 13.30 1.89
CA ALA A 104 13.28 11.87 1.98
C ALA A 104 12.33 11.11 2.92
N ILE A 105 11.96 11.72 4.05
CA ILE A 105 10.94 11.17 4.96
C ILE A 105 9.59 11.01 4.26
N SER A 106 9.10 12.03 3.55
CA SER A 106 7.85 11.95 2.79
C SER A 106 7.90 10.86 1.71
N ALA A 107 9.03 10.75 1.00
CA ALA A 107 9.22 9.82 -0.11
C ALA A 107 9.11 8.36 0.34
N LEU A 108 9.57 8.01 1.55
CA LEU A 108 9.33 6.69 2.15
C LEU A 108 7.84 6.36 2.33
N GLY A 109 6.98 7.38 2.48
CA GLY A 109 5.53 7.21 2.53
C GLY A 109 4.96 6.55 1.27
N LEU A 110 5.61 6.73 0.11
CA LEU A 110 5.23 6.07 -1.14
C LEU A 110 5.38 4.54 -1.07
N ILE A 111 6.30 4.03 -0.25
CA ILE A 111 6.45 2.59 -0.03
C ILE A 111 5.24 2.06 0.72
N ALA A 112 4.82 2.71 1.81
CA ALA A 112 3.60 2.32 2.54
C ALA A 112 2.33 2.48 1.67
N LEU A 113 2.23 3.57 0.90
CA LEU A 113 1.11 3.81 0.01
C LEU A 113 1.01 2.74 -1.09
N SER A 114 2.08 2.49 -1.82
CA SER A 114 2.07 1.50 -2.91
C SER A 114 1.97 0.07 -2.41
N GLN A 115 2.78 -0.34 -1.43
CA GLN A 115 2.92 -1.76 -1.06
C GLN A 115 1.84 -2.20 -0.07
N SER A 116 1.41 -1.33 0.83
CA SER A 116 0.49 -1.70 1.93
C SER A 116 -0.93 -1.20 1.75
N VAL A 117 -1.14 -0.03 1.14
CA VAL A 117 -2.48 0.50 0.86
C VAL A 117 -2.96 -0.04 -0.49
N ALA A 118 -2.16 0.17 -1.53
CA ALA A 118 -2.53 -0.16 -2.90
C ALA A 118 -2.18 -1.60 -3.30
N GLU A 119 -1.35 -2.28 -2.51
CA GLU A 119 -0.96 -3.68 -2.73
C GLU A 119 -0.29 -3.90 -4.09
N TRP A 120 0.43 -2.87 -4.55
CA TRP A 120 1.29 -2.94 -5.72
C TRP A 120 2.47 -3.89 -5.46
N GLY A 121 3.05 -4.35 -6.56
CA GLY A 121 4.24 -5.19 -6.54
C GLY A 121 5.53 -4.42 -6.69
N VAL A 122 6.62 -5.17 -6.83
CA VAL A 122 7.95 -4.67 -7.17
C VAL A 122 8.58 -5.55 -8.25
N GLU A 123 9.20 -4.94 -9.26
CA GLU A 123 9.88 -5.62 -10.35
C GLU A 123 11.28 -5.02 -10.65
N PRO A 124 12.26 -5.82 -11.10
CA PRO A 124 12.25 -7.28 -11.09
C PRO A 124 12.27 -7.83 -9.65
N PRO A 125 11.72 -9.03 -9.41
CA PRO A 125 11.70 -9.63 -8.07
C PRO A 125 13.05 -10.26 -7.68
N ASP A 126 13.96 -10.44 -8.65
CA ASP A 126 15.25 -11.09 -8.43
C ASP A 126 16.12 -10.28 -7.46
N GLY A 127 16.65 -10.96 -6.45
CA GLY A 127 17.46 -10.35 -5.40
C GLY A 127 16.65 -9.70 -4.26
N LEU A 128 15.32 -9.59 -4.36
CA LEU A 128 14.49 -9.14 -3.25
C LEU A 128 14.40 -10.21 -2.15
N PRO A 129 14.10 -9.83 -0.89
CA PRO A 129 13.88 -10.80 0.19
C PRO A 129 12.62 -11.63 -0.08
N ALA A 130 12.38 -12.65 0.75
CA ALA A 130 11.17 -13.44 0.66
C ALA A 130 9.92 -12.54 0.74
N ASP A 131 9.03 -12.65 -0.25
CA ASP A 131 7.78 -11.88 -0.30
C ASP A 131 6.84 -12.34 0.84
N PRO A 132 6.47 -11.47 1.79
CA PRO A 132 5.56 -11.84 2.87
C PRO A 132 4.18 -12.32 2.39
N VAL A 133 3.75 -11.91 1.18
CA VAL A 133 2.49 -12.35 0.55
C VAL A 133 2.64 -13.74 -0.10
N GLY A 134 3.87 -14.16 -0.41
CA GLY A 134 4.14 -15.41 -1.11
C GLY A 134 3.81 -15.39 -2.61
N ASN A 135 3.68 -14.20 -3.23
CA ASN A 135 3.33 -14.06 -4.65
C ASN A 135 4.48 -13.46 -5.49
N LYS A 136 5.73 -13.73 -5.09
CA LYS A 136 6.94 -13.31 -5.83
C LYS A 136 6.95 -11.81 -6.13
N TRP A 137 6.56 -11.00 -5.15
CA TRP A 137 6.48 -9.54 -5.24
C TRP A 137 5.52 -9.00 -6.30
N ARG A 138 4.67 -9.84 -6.91
CA ARG A 138 3.63 -9.34 -7.82
C ARG A 138 2.56 -8.57 -7.07
N GLY A 139 2.06 -7.52 -7.70
CA GLY A 139 0.90 -6.76 -7.21
C GLY A 139 -0.38 -7.58 -7.27
N VAL A 140 -1.41 -7.14 -6.55
CA VAL A 140 -2.75 -7.73 -6.68
C VAL A 140 -3.35 -7.41 -8.05
N SER A 141 -3.95 -8.40 -8.69
CA SER A 141 -4.82 -8.21 -9.84
C SER A 141 -6.27 -8.22 -9.37
N GLY A 142 -7.15 -7.44 -10.01
CA GLY A 142 -8.55 -7.39 -9.60
C GLY A 142 -9.21 -6.04 -9.79
N GLY A 143 -10.33 -5.81 -9.11
CA GLY A 143 -11.17 -4.61 -9.28
C GLY A 143 -11.31 -3.74 -8.05
N ASP A 144 -10.54 -3.99 -6.99
CA ASP A 144 -10.84 -3.48 -5.64
C ASP A 144 -10.32 -2.06 -5.40
N GLY A 145 -10.31 -1.21 -6.43
CA GLY A 145 -10.17 0.23 -6.25
C GLY A 145 -8.76 0.78 -5.97
N LYS A 146 -7.71 -0.06 -5.95
CA LYS A 146 -6.35 0.29 -5.50
C LYS A 146 -5.40 0.76 -6.60
N ARG A 147 -5.86 1.67 -7.45
CA ARG A 147 -5.14 2.14 -8.65
C ARG A 147 -5.30 3.64 -8.84
N LEU A 148 -4.42 4.25 -9.63
CA LEU A 148 -4.52 5.67 -9.95
C LEU A 148 -5.85 6.01 -10.66
N MET A 149 -6.34 5.11 -11.52
CA MET A 149 -7.56 5.28 -12.32
C MET A 149 -8.75 4.45 -11.81
N ALA A 150 -8.89 4.18 -10.51
CA ALA A 150 -9.81 3.14 -10.01
C ALA A 150 -11.32 3.46 -10.01
N TYR A 151 -11.76 4.38 -10.89
CA TYR A 151 -13.11 4.93 -10.91
C TYR A 151 -14.21 3.91 -11.31
N SER A 152 -13.86 2.75 -11.90
CA SER A 152 -14.84 1.78 -12.42
C SER A 152 -15.67 1.10 -11.34
N LYS A 153 -15.10 0.95 -10.14
CA LYS A 153 -15.81 0.55 -8.92
C LYS A 153 -15.63 1.63 -7.86
N GLY A 154 -15.62 2.89 -8.29
CA GLY A 154 -15.62 4.13 -7.51
C GLY A 154 -14.71 4.22 -6.28
N GLY A 155 -13.70 3.37 -6.21
CA GLY A 155 -12.46 3.70 -5.54
C GLY A 155 -11.80 4.86 -6.26
N ILE A 156 -11.25 5.82 -5.52
CA ILE A 156 -10.61 6.97 -6.14
C ILE A 156 -9.14 6.99 -5.76
N GLY A 157 -8.31 6.88 -6.79
CA GLY A 157 -6.87 6.90 -6.69
C GLY A 157 -6.28 5.77 -5.84
N ILE A 158 -4.97 5.85 -5.71
CA ILE A 158 -4.16 4.85 -5.02
C ILE A 158 -4.48 4.71 -3.52
N ALA A 159 -5.01 5.77 -2.89
CA ALA A 159 -5.39 5.76 -1.48
C ALA A 159 -6.75 5.08 -1.22
N HIS A 160 -7.49 4.68 -2.27
CA HIS A 160 -8.83 4.14 -2.19
C HIS A 160 -9.80 5.08 -1.43
N ALA A 161 -9.94 6.31 -1.92
CA ALA A 161 -10.87 7.27 -1.33
C ALA A 161 -12.33 6.89 -1.65
N ASP A 162 -13.03 6.29 -0.68
CA ASP A 162 -14.36 5.67 -0.86
C ASP A 162 -15.51 6.38 -0.09
N SER A 163 -15.18 7.30 0.81
CA SER A 163 -16.14 7.94 1.72
C SER A 163 -15.75 9.36 2.13
N GLY A 164 -15.16 9.56 3.32
CA GLY A 164 -14.75 10.88 3.82
C GLY A 164 -13.71 11.55 2.92
N LEU A 165 -12.72 10.78 2.46
CA LEU A 165 -11.73 11.23 1.50
C LEU A 165 -12.36 11.59 0.14
N LEU A 166 -13.36 10.84 -0.31
CA LEU A 166 -14.08 11.13 -1.55
C LEU A 166 -14.82 12.48 -1.45
N SER A 167 -15.44 12.77 -0.30
CA SER A 167 -16.07 14.08 -0.08
C SER A 167 -15.05 15.23 -0.17
N ASP A 168 -13.89 15.08 0.47
CA ASP A 168 -12.83 16.10 0.42
C ASP A 168 -12.25 16.24 -0.99
N PHE A 169 -12.12 15.14 -1.72
CA PHE A 169 -11.68 15.13 -3.12
C PHE A 169 -12.65 15.88 -4.04
N ILE A 170 -13.96 15.58 -3.96
CA ILE A 170 -14.95 16.31 -4.78
C ILE A 170 -14.96 17.81 -4.44
N LYS A 171 -14.75 18.20 -3.17
CA LYS A 171 -14.59 19.63 -2.83
C LYS A 171 -13.37 20.25 -3.49
N HIS A 172 -12.25 19.53 -3.51
CA HIS A 172 -11.04 19.98 -4.20
C HIS A 172 -11.29 20.18 -5.69
N ILE A 173 -11.90 19.18 -6.36
CA ILE A 173 -12.27 19.29 -7.77
C ILE A 173 -13.22 20.48 -8.01
N GLN A 174 -14.25 20.65 -7.18
CA GLN A 174 -15.16 21.78 -7.29
C GLN A 174 -14.43 23.14 -7.20
N ALA A 175 -13.47 23.25 -6.28
CA ALA A 175 -12.70 24.48 -6.10
C ALA A 175 -11.75 24.77 -7.27
N THR A 176 -11.18 23.74 -7.90
CA THR A 176 -10.20 23.92 -9.00
C THR A 176 -10.83 23.93 -10.39
N LYS A 177 -11.99 23.28 -10.57
CA LYS A 177 -12.65 23.14 -11.87
C LYS A 177 -13.88 24.01 -12.05
N GLY A 178 -14.50 24.49 -10.97
CA GLY A 178 -15.77 25.21 -11.07
C GLY A 178 -16.78 24.42 -11.89
N ASP A 179 -17.45 25.06 -12.85
CA ASP A 179 -18.47 24.42 -13.69
C ASP A 179 -17.92 23.83 -15.01
N SER A 180 -16.60 23.61 -15.12
CA SER A 180 -15.99 23.10 -16.37
C SER A 180 -16.25 21.61 -16.66
N LEU A 181 -16.68 20.83 -15.68
CA LEU A 181 -17.01 19.42 -15.87
C LEU A 181 -18.38 19.25 -16.52
N PRO A 182 -18.57 18.23 -17.38
CA PRO A 182 -19.89 17.81 -17.84
C PRO A 182 -20.81 17.52 -16.64
N GLU A 183 -22.03 18.07 -16.64
CA GLU A 183 -22.98 17.86 -15.54
C GLU A 183 -22.42 18.24 -14.14
N ALA A 184 -21.48 19.20 -14.06
CA ALA A 184 -20.77 19.59 -12.83
C ALA A 184 -21.66 19.72 -11.59
N ALA A 185 -22.79 20.43 -11.71
CA ALA A 185 -23.74 20.61 -10.61
C ALA A 185 -24.29 19.27 -10.08
N ARG A 186 -24.48 18.28 -10.95
CA ARG A 186 -24.94 16.94 -10.57
C ARG A 186 -23.81 16.11 -10.00
N PHE A 187 -22.61 16.18 -10.58
CA PHE A 187 -21.41 15.54 -10.04
C PHE A 187 -21.07 16.00 -8.62
N TYR A 188 -21.07 17.31 -8.35
CA TYR A 188 -20.75 17.85 -7.03
C TYR A 188 -21.79 17.51 -5.96
N ARG A 189 -23.05 17.25 -6.34
CA ARG A 189 -24.07 16.72 -5.42
C ARG A 189 -23.79 15.29 -4.97
N LEU A 190 -22.92 14.55 -5.68
CA LEU A 190 -22.49 13.21 -5.26
C LEU A 190 -21.48 13.24 -4.11
N ARG A 191 -21.02 14.43 -3.71
CA ARG A 191 -20.21 14.59 -2.51
C ARG A 191 -20.91 14.02 -1.27
N GLY A 192 -20.25 13.08 -0.59
CA GLY A 192 -20.77 12.44 0.61
C GLY A 192 -21.76 11.30 0.34
N VAL A 193 -22.01 10.97 -0.94
CA VAL A 193 -22.65 9.71 -1.30
C VAL A 193 -21.70 8.57 -0.94
N ASN A 194 -22.24 7.53 -0.31
CA ASN A 194 -21.49 6.30 -0.09
C ASN A 194 -21.28 5.61 -1.44
N PHE A 195 -20.04 5.27 -1.76
CA PHE A 195 -19.71 4.67 -3.05
C PHE A 195 -20.49 3.37 -3.32
N ASP A 196 -20.64 2.46 -2.34
CA ASP A 196 -21.39 1.21 -2.53
C ASP A 196 -22.86 1.48 -2.89
N VAL A 197 -23.46 2.52 -2.32
CA VAL A 197 -24.81 2.96 -2.71
C VAL A 197 -24.84 3.38 -4.18
N LEU A 198 -23.88 4.20 -4.60
CA LEU A 198 -23.80 4.67 -5.98
C LEU A 198 -23.59 3.52 -6.96
N TYR A 199 -22.71 2.57 -6.61
CA TYR A 199 -22.43 1.37 -7.38
C TYR A 199 -23.66 0.46 -7.48
N ALA A 200 -24.32 0.16 -6.36
CA ALA A 200 -25.55 -0.64 -6.33
C ALA A 200 -26.63 -0.07 -7.25
N ASN A 201 -26.85 1.24 -7.19
CA ASN A 201 -27.86 1.94 -7.99
C ASN A 201 -27.43 2.16 -9.45
N GLY A 202 -26.13 2.01 -9.76
CA GLY A 202 -25.53 2.07 -11.09
C GLY A 202 -25.84 0.89 -12.03
N GLY A 203 -26.84 0.08 -11.70
CA GLY A 203 -27.27 -1.08 -12.49
C GLY A 203 -26.87 -2.44 -11.92
N HIS A 204 -25.95 -2.49 -10.94
CA HIS A 204 -25.47 -3.74 -10.32
C HIS A 204 -26.53 -4.49 -9.52
N CYS A 205 -27.59 -3.80 -9.10
CA CYS A 205 -28.71 -4.40 -8.37
C CYS A 205 -30.00 -4.55 -9.19
N LYS A 206 -29.94 -4.31 -10.51
CA LYS A 206 -31.06 -4.51 -11.44
C LYS A 206 -30.93 -5.84 -12.20
N LYS A 207 -32.07 -6.48 -12.50
CA LYS A 207 -32.16 -7.70 -13.34
C LYS A 207 -33.12 -7.43 -14.51
N PRO A 208 -32.73 -7.64 -15.79
CA PRO A 208 -31.37 -7.96 -16.26
C PRO A 208 -30.39 -6.80 -15.96
N SER A 209 -29.10 -7.12 -15.93
CA SER A 209 -28.04 -6.14 -15.63
C SER A 209 -28.03 -5.01 -16.66
N THR A 210 -28.28 -3.77 -16.23
CA THR A 210 -28.18 -2.55 -17.06
C THR A 210 -26.93 -1.75 -16.72
N VAL A 211 -25.83 -2.43 -16.42
CA VAL A 211 -24.59 -1.76 -16.00
C VAL A 211 -24.07 -0.87 -17.13
N ILE A 212 -23.60 0.30 -16.75
CA ILE A 212 -23.12 1.34 -17.64
C ILE A 212 -21.75 0.97 -18.18
N THR A 213 -21.65 0.74 -19.48
CA THR A 213 -20.40 0.35 -20.16
C THR A 213 -19.67 1.53 -20.80
N ASN A 214 -20.39 2.63 -21.05
CA ASN A 214 -19.88 3.79 -21.78
C ASN A 214 -20.08 5.06 -20.95
N ASP A 215 -19.16 6.00 -21.09
CA ASP A 215 -19.20 7.30 -20.43
C ASP A 215 -20.15 8.29 -21.13
N LEU A 216 -20.17 9.57 -20.73
CA LEU A 216 -21.03 10.59 -21.37
C LEU A 216 -20.67 10.90 -22.84
N ASP A 217 -19.45 10.59 -23.28
CA ASP A 217 -18.98 10.75 -24.67
C ASP A 217 -19.17 9.48 -25.53
N ASP A 218 -19.85 8.46 -25.01
CA ASP A 218 -19.99 7.14 -25.63
C ASP A 218 -18.67 6.36 -25.83
N LYS A 219 -17.62 6.71 -25.07
CA LYS A 219 -16.37 5.97 -24.99
C LYS A 219 -16.50 4.83 -23.97
N PRO A 220 -16.01 3.63 -24.29
CA PRO A 220 -16.05 2.50 -23.36
C PRO A 220 -15.17 2.79 -22.15
N PHE A 221 -15.59 2.31 -20.98
CA PHE A 221 -14.72 2.26 -19.82
C PHE A 221 -13.73 1.09 -19.93
N GLY A 222 -12.50 1.27 -19.45
CA GLY A 222 -11.40 0.29 -19.58
C GLY A 222 -11.52 -1.01 -18.75
N TYR A 223 -12.63 -1.21 -18.06
CA TYR A 223 -12.79 -2.29 -17.09
C TYR A 223 -13.96 -3.23 -17.43
N LYS A 224 -13.80 -4.54 -17.17
CA LYS A 224 -14.85 -5.53 -17.40
C LYS A 224 -15.91 -5.44 -16.31
N GLU A 225 -17.12 -5.06 -16.68
CA GLU A 225 -18.24 -4.95 -15.74
C GLU A 225 -18.64 -6.31 -15.16
N TYR A 226 -18.89 -6.30 -13.86
CA TYR A 226 -19.52 -7.43 -13.17
C TYR A 226 -21.04 -7.23 -13.23
N GLY A 227 -21.79 -8.29 -13.50
CA GLY A 227 -23.25 -8.21 -13.55
C GLY A 227 -23.87 -7.99 -12.16
N TYR A 228 -24.97 -8.70 -11.91
CA TYR A 228 -25.69 -8.62 -10.64
C TYR A 228 -24.77 -8.85 -9.42
N ALA A 229 -24.72 -7.90 -8.48
CA ALA A 229 -23.83 -7.92 -7.32
C ALA A 229 -24.25 -8.89 -6.20
N GLY A 230 -25.41 -9.55 -6.33
CA GLY A 230 -25.93 -10.50 -5.35
C GLY A 230 -26.95 -9.89 -4.38
N ASP A 231 -27.89 -10.72 -3.90
CA ASP A 231 -29.03 -10.24 -3.10
C ASP A 231 -28.60 -9.61 -1.77
N GLY A 232 -27.55 -10.14 -1.13
CA GLY A 232 -27.05 -9.61 0.15
C GLY A 232 -26.44 -8.20 0.02
N TYR A 233 -25.61 -7.98 -1.01
CA TYR A 233 -25.07 -6.67 -1.32
C TYR A 233 -26.19 -5.69 -1.65
N CYS A 234 -27.09 -6.11 -2.55
CA CYS A 234 -28.18 -5.26 -3.00
C CYS A 234 -29.17 -4.90 -1.89
N LYS A 235 -29.46 -5.81 -0.96
CA LYS A 235 -30.27 -5.51 0.23
C LYS A 235 -29.63 -4.46 1.13
N THR A 236 -28.30 -4.41 1.18
CA THR A 236 -27.55 -3.51 2.07
C THR A 236 -27.39 -2.11 1.47
N TYR A 237 -27.13 -2.02 0.17
CA TYR A 237 -26.64 -0.78 -0.45
C TYR A 237 -27.62 -0.13 -1.44
N ASN A 238 -28.60 -0.87 -1.97
CA ASN A 238 -29.64 -0.26 -2.79
C ASN A 238 -30.57 0.57 -1.89
N ASN A 239 -30.64 1.88 -2.15
CA ASN A 239 -31.45 2.80 -1.35
C ASN A 239 -32.27 3.81 -2.17
N GLY A 240 -32.19 3.76 -3.50
CA GLY A 240 -32.93 4.63 -4.42
C GLY A 240 -32.59 6.13 -4.40
N LYS A 241 -31.61 6.58 -3.60
CA LYS A 241 -31.21 8.01 -3.54
C LYS A 241 -30.38 8.47 -4.73
N THR A 242 -29.73 7.52 -5.41
CA THR A 242 -28.98 7.75 -6.64
C THR A 242 -29.51 6.83 -7.73
N ASN A 243 -29.12 7.08 -8.96
CA ASN A 243 -29.55 6.30 -10.12
C ASN A 243 -28.39 6.00 -11.08
N GLU A 244 -28.72 5.27 -12.14
CA GLU A 244 -27.78 4.89 -13.20
C GLU A 244 -27.12 6.13 -13.84
N ALA A 245 -27.87 7.17 -14.15
CA ALA A 245 -27.28 8.38 -14.72
C ALA A 245 -26.29 9.08 -13.76
N ASP A 246 -26.53 9.05 -12.44
CA ASP A 246 -25.55 9.57 -11.46
C ASP A 246 -24.24 8.78 -11.51
N TRP A 247 -24.33 7.46 -11.67
CA TRP A 247 -23.16 6.59 -11.79
C TRP A 247 -22.37 6.85 -13.08
N ARG A 248 -23.06 7.07 -14.21
CA ARG A 248 -22.40 7.43 -15.49
C ARG A 248 -21.65 8.74 -15.38
N ILE A 249 -22.29 9.76 -14.80
CA ILE A 249 -21.69 11.08 -14.57
C ILE A 249 -20.44 10.94 -13.68
N PHE A 250 -20.59 10.27 -12.55
CA PHE A 250 -19.46 10.03 -11.64
C PHE A 250 -18.26 9.41 -12.36
N ARG A 251 -18.47 8.32 -13.10
CA ARG A 251 -17.36 7.63 -13.78
C ARG A 251 -16.74 8.46 -14.89
N HIS A 252 -17.56 9.17 -15.66
CA HIS A 252 -17.08 10.04 -16.73
C HIS A 252 -16.18 11.16 -16.17
N ASP A 253 -16.69 11.91 -15.20
CA ASP A 253 -15.96 13.03 -14.61
C ASP A 253 -14.74 12.56 -13.81
N MET A 254 -14.85 11.46 -13.07
CA MET A 254 -13.71 10.87 -12.37
C MET A 254 -12.60 10.46 -13.34
N ARG A 255 -12.94 9.89 -14.50
CA ARG A 255 -11.95 9.57 -15.53
C ARG A 255 -11.26 10.83 -16.04
N LEU A 256 -11.99 11.92 -16.28
CA LEU A 256 -11.42 13.18 -16.74
C LEU A 256 -10.45 13.76 -15.70
N VAL A 257 -10.88 13.90 -14.44
CA VAL A 257 -10.05 14.54 -13.41
C VAL A 257 -8.86 13.68 -13.02
N LEU A 258 -8.98 12.34 -12.97
CA LEU A 258 -7.88 11.46 -12.61
C LEU A 258 -6.80 11.37 -13.71
N ARG A 259 -7.10 11.77 -14.95
CA ARG A 259 -6.11 11.95 -16.03
C ARG A 259 -5.28 13.21 -15.87
N GLU A 260 -5.63 14.08 -14.92
CA GLU A 260 -4.83 15.27 -14.62
C GLU A 260 -3.80 14.96 -13.54
N LYS A 261 -2.58 15.45 -13.77
CA LYS A 261 -1.44 15.14 -12.92
C LYS A 261 -1.60 15.76 -11.55
N GLU A 262 -2.07 17.00 -11.51
CA GLU A 262 -2.29 17.81 -10.31
C GLU A 262 -3.33 17.16 -9.39
N THR A 263 -4.35 16.53 -9.98
CA THR A 263 -5.37 15.78 -9.25
C THR A 263 -4.78 14.52 -8.60
N GLN A 264 -3.89 13.79 -9.29
CA GLN A 264 -3.18 12.65 -8.69
C GLN A 264 -2.18 13.10 -7.62
N ALA A 265 -1.47 14.20 -7.86
CA ALA A 265 -0.58 14.83 -6.89
C ALA A 265 -1.33 15.14 -5.60
N TRP A 266 -2.50 15.76 -5.71
CA TRP A 266 -3.34 16.06 -4.55
C TRP A 266 -3.73 14.81 -3.76
N LEU A 267 -4.08 13.71 -4.43
CA LEU A 267 -4.43 12.44 -3.76
C LEU A 267 -3.25 11.86 -2.98
N VAL A 268 -2.05 11.90 -3.56
CA VAL A 268 -0.81 11.45 -2.91
C VAL A 268 -0.47 12.36 -1.72
N ASP A 269 -0.47 13.68 -1.92
CA ASP A 269 -0.14 14.66 -0.88
C ASP A 269 -1.13 14.65 0.27
N ASN A 270 -2.43 14.50 -0.03
CA ASN A 270 -3.46 14.37 0.97
C ASN A 270 -3.29 13.07 1.79
N TRP A 271 -2.88 11.96 1.16
CA TRP A 271 -2.54 10.74 1.92
C TRP A 271 -1.32 10.93 2.82
N LEU A 272 -0.25 11.55 2.28
CA LEU A 272 0.98 11.81 3.03
C LEU A 272 0.73 12.73 4.24
N SER A 273 0.01 13.82 4.04
CA SER A 273 -0.31 14.78 5.10
C SER A 273 -1.26 14.21 6.16
N ARG A 274 -2.25 13.40 5.77
CA ARG A 274 -3.29 12.89 6.67
C ARG A 274 -2.89 11.62 7.43
N TYR A 275 -2.02 10.79 6.84
CA TYR A 275 -1.71 9.47 7.39
C TYR A 275 -0.23 9.23 7.64
N TRP A 276 0.63 9.55 6.66
CA TRP A 276 2.08 9.32 6.80
C TRP A 276 2.69 10.21 7.87
N TRP A 277 2.64 11.53 7.70
CA TRP A 277 3.28 12.50 8.61
C TRP A 277 2.74 12.46 10.05
N PRO A 278 1.43 12.31 10.30
CA PRO A 278 0.93 12.11 11.65
C PRO A 278 1.45 10.83 12.30
N SER A 279 1.66 9.76 11.52
CA SER A 279 2.25 8.52 12.01
C SER A 279 3.74 8.69 12.30
N TYR A 280 4.49 9.32 11.39
CA TYR A 280 5.92 9.61 11.58
C TYR A 280 6.15 10.42 12.87
N ARG A 281 5.43 11.52 13.05
CA ARG A 281 5.57 12.39 14.24
C ARG A 281 5.27 11.64 15.54
N LYS A 282 4.22 10.81 15.57
CA LYS A 282 3.88 10.04 16.77
C LYS A 282 4.94 9.00 17.08
N VAL A 283 5.38 8.25 16.08
CA VAL A 283 6.40 7.20 16.21
C VAL A 283 7.74 7.80 16.63
N ALA A 284 8.19 8.90 16.02
CA ALA A 284 9.44 9.59 16.35
C ALA A 284 9.50 10.15 17.79
N THR A 285 8.37 10.17 18.52
CA THR A 285 8.38 10.51 19.94
C THR A 285 8.84 9.36 20.85
N GLU A 286 8.91 8.13 20.34
CA GLU A 286 9.24 6.93 21.12
C GLU A 286 10.72 6.53 20.98
N GLU A 287 11.37 6.15 22.09
CA GLU A 287 12.83 5.94 22.20
C GLU A 287 13.36 4.80 21.32
N SER A 288 12.59 3.72 21.13
CA SER A 288 12.98 2.53 20.35
C SER A 288 12.25 2.42 19.01
N SER A 289 11.78 3.54 18.48
CA SER A 289 11.02 3.58 17.24
C SER A 289 11.90 3.50 15.98
N THR A 290 11.33 2.93 14.93
CA THR A 290 11.99 2.74 13.63
C THR A 290 11.07 3.16 12.47
N ILE A 291 11.61 3.30 11.27
CA ILE A 291 10.79 3.53 10.07
C ILE A 291 9.79 2.39 9.83
N ALA A 292 10.16 1.14 10.19
CA ALA A 292 9.24 0.01 10.13
C ALA A 292 7.96 0.24 10.97
N ASP A 293 8.09 0.89 12.13
CA ASP A 293 6.93 1.29 12.93
C ASP A 293 6.04 2.31 12.21
N VAL A 294 6.64 3.28 11.50
CA VAL A 294 5.92 4.31 10.74
C VAL A 294 5.16 3.70 9.55
N LEU A 295 5.81 2.81 8.80
CA LEU A 295 5.21 2.11 7.65
C LEU A 295 3.95 1.35 8.07
N VAL A 296 4.02 0.59 9.15
CA VAL A 296 2.88 -0.15 9.71
C VAL A 296 1.82 0.80 10.25
N ASN A 297 2.21 1.80 11.06
CA ASN A 297 1.25 2.70 11.68
C ASN A 297 0.48 3.55 10.67
N SER A 298 1.14 4.04 9.62
CA SER A 298 0.49 4.83 8.57
C SER A 298 -0.61 4.05 7.84
N ARG A 299 -0.39 2.76 7.57
CA ARG A 299 -1.43 1.91 6.97
C ARG A 299 -2.60 1.66 7.92
N ILE A 300 -2.34 1.47 9.22
CA ILE A 300 -3.38 1.36 10.24
C ILE A 300 -4.16 2.69 10.30
N ARG A 301 -3.47 3.83 10.29
CA ARG A 301 -4.05 5.18 10.39
C ARG A 301 -4.92 5.51 9.18
N ASN A 302 -4.52 5.07 8.00
CA ASN A 302 -5.32 5.13 6.78
C ASN A 302 -6.67 4.40 6.93
N SER A 303 -6.75 3.37 7.78
CA SER A 303 -8.00 2.68 8.08
C SER A 303 -8.77 3.33 9.24
N SER A 304 -8.06 3.67 10.32
CA SER A 304 -8.63 4.23 11.55
C SER A 304 -7.54 4.91 12.38
N PRO A 305 -7.57 6.24 12.53
CA PRO A 305 -6.61 6.95 13.38
C PRO A 305 -6.64 6.52 14.85
N GLY A 306 -7.82 6.20 15.40
CA GLY A 306 -7.95 5.71 16.77
C GLY A 306 -7.32 4.33 16.96
N THR A 307 -7.47 3.43 15.99
CA THR A 307 -6.82 2.11 16.03
C THR A 307 -5.30 2.26 15.91
N ALA A 308 -4.81 3.19 15.09
CA ALA A 308 -3.37 3.46 14.95
C ALA A 308 -2.74 3.99 16.24
N ASP A 309 -3.43 4.89 16.94
CA ASP A 309 -2.97 5.43 18.23
C ASP A 309 -2.94 4.33 19.31
N CYS A 310 -3.98 3.48 19.37
CA CYS A 310 -4.01 2.32 20.26
C CYS A 310 -2.90 1.31 19.93
N ALA A 311 -2.63 1.06 18.65
CA ALA A 311 -1.57 0.15 18.22
C ALA A 311 -0.18 0.61 18.67
N LEU A 312 0.12 1.92 18.65
CA LEU A 312 1.37 2.44 19.20
C LEU A 312 1.47 2.20 20.70
N VAL A 313 0.39 2.44 21.46
CA VAL A 313 0.36 2.17 22.90
C VAL A 313 0.66 0.70 23.19
N GLN A 314 0.06 -0.22 22.44
CA GLN A 314 0.30 -1.67 22.59
C GLN A 314 1.72 -2.10 22.20
N ALA A 315 2.40 -1.35 21.35
CA ALA A 315 3.76 -1.65 20.92
C ALA A 315 4.84 -1.16 21.90
N ARG A 316 4.50 -0.31 22.88
CA ARG A 316 5.46 0.21 23.85
C ARG A 316 6.05 -0.91 24.70
N GLY A 317 7.39 -0.94 24.78
CA GLY A 317 8.12 -1.99 25.50
C GLY A 317 8.11 -3.36 24.82
N SER A 318 7.46 -3.52 23.66
CA SER A 318 7.52 -4.77 22.90
C SER A 318 8.89 -4.91 22.24
N ALA A 319 9.48 -6.11 22.32
CA ALA A 319 10.68 -6.46 21.56
C ALA A 319 10.41 -6.50 20.04
N ASP A 320 9.19 -6.87 19.65
CA ASP A 320 8.72 -6.82 18.26
C ASP A 320 7.54 -5.86 18.16
N ARG A 321 7.87 -4.60 17.93
CA ARG A 321 6.89 -3.51 17.87
C ARG A 321 6.00 -3.61 16.63
N VAL A 322 6.54 -4.02 15.48
CA VAL A 322 5.78 -4.25 14.25
C VAL A 322 4.70 -5.31 14.49
N ARG A 323 5.07 -6.46 15.06
CA ARG A 323 4.11 -7.52 15.38
C ARG A 323 3.04 -7.05 16.34
N ALA A 324 3.40 -6.32 17.40
CA ALA A 324 2.46 -5.79 18.38
C ALA A 324 1.43 -4.84 17.72
N GLN A 325 1.88 -3.95 16.83
CA GLN A 325 0.99 -3.07 16.08
C GLN A 325 0.03 -3.85 15.16
N LEU A 326 0.52 -4.88 14.45
CA LEU A 326 -0.31 -5.73 13.59
C LEU A 326 -1.37 -6.48 14.40
N VAL A 327 -1.00 -7.05 15.55
CA VAL A 327 -1.95 -7.70 16.47
C VAL A 327 -3.02 -6.72 16.93
N ALA A 328 -2.63 -5.52 17.34
CA ALA A 328 -3.55 -4.47 17.75
C ALA A 328 -4.52 -4.07 16.62
N TYR A 329 -4.03 -3.96 15.37
CA TYR A 329 -4.86 -3.62 14.21
C TYR A 329 -6.00 -4.61 13.94
N ALA A 330 -5.80 -5.88 14.29
CA ALA A 330 -6.81 -6.93 14.16
C ALA A 330 -7.57 -7.21 15.47
N SER A 331 -7.28 -6.49 16.55
CA SER A 331 -7.83 -6.73 17.87
C SER A 331 -9.04 -5.84 18.17
N PRO A 332 -10.16 -6.40 18.66
CA PRO A 332 -11.30 -5.61 19.15
C PRO A 332 -10.91 -4.61 20.25
N THR A 333 -9.85 -4.88 21.03
CA THR A 333 -9.32 -3.97 22.06
C THR A 333 -8.96 -2.60 21.49
N CYS A 334 -8.42 -2.57 20.26
CA CYS A 334 -8.11 -1.32 19.56
C CYS A 334 -9.17 -0.97 18.50
N LYS A 335 -10.40 -1.49 18.65
CA LYS A 335 -11.50 -1.37 17.68
C LYS A 335 -11.10 -1.88 16.28
N GLY A 336 -10.16 -2.81 16.24
CA GLY A 336 -9.73 -3.50 15.04
C GLY A 336 -10.71 -4.60 14.63
N ASN A 337 -10.57 -5.08 13.39
CA ASN A 337 -11.36 -6.18 12.85
C ASN A 337 -10.44 -7.40 12.65
N PRO A 338 -10.80 -8.61 13.11
CA PRO A 338 -10.01 -9.82 12.89
C PRO A 338 -9.62 -10.07 11.42
N ARG A 339 -10.47 -9.66 10.46
CA ARG A 339 -10.19 -9.77 9.02
C ARG A 339 -9.04 -8.87 8.56
N HIS A 340 -8.65 -7.87 9.34
CA HIS A 340 -7.46 -7.07 9.03
C HIS A 340 -6.16 -7.90 9.00
N LYS A 341 -6.15 -9.12 9.56
CA LYS A 341 -5.05 -10.08 9.40
C LYS A 341 -4.75 -10.39 7.93
N GLU A 342 -5.76 -10.37 7.06
CA GLU A 342 -5.62 -10.56 5.61
C GLU A 342 -4.70 -9.49 4.99
N ARG A 343 -4.54 -8.32 5.64
CA ARG A 343 -3.74 -7.19 5.15
C ARG A 343 -2.29 -7.21 5.66
N TRP A 344 -1.98 -8.03 6.67
CA TRP A 344 -0.65 -8.03 7.31
C TRP A 344 0.49 -8.33 6.32
N PRO A 345 0.38 -9.31 5.40
CA PRO A 345 1.44 -9.57 4.44
C PRO A 345 1.83 -8.34 3.59
N TYR A 346 0.85 -7.54 3.17
CA TYR A 346 1.09 -6.31 2.40
C TYR A 346 1.69 -5.18 3.24
N MET A 347 1.34 -5.12 4.53
CA MET A 347 2.00 -4.21 5.49
C MET A 347 3.46 -4.60 5.68
N LEU A 348 3.75 -5.89 5.77
CA LEU A 348 5.10 -6.42 5.92
C LEU A 348 5.93 -6.23 4.64
N ARG A 349 5.36 -6.25 3.43
CA ARG A 349 6.08 -5.91 2.20
C ARG A 349 6.82 -4.57 2.30
N ALA A 350 6.14 -3.53 2.79
CA ALA A 350 6.75 -2.22 2.96
C ALA A 350 7.92 -2.26 3.95
N VAL A 351 7.76 -2.98 5.06
CA VAL A 351 8.80 -3.15 6.09
C VAL A 351 10.00 -3.90 5.55
N GLU A 352 9.80 -5.02 4.85
CA GLU A 352 10.88 -5.85 4.33
C GLU A 352 11.67 -5.14 3.23
N LEU A 353 11.01 -4.38 2.33
CA LEU A 353 11.71 -3.56 1.34
C LEU A 353 12.58 -2.48 2.01
N GLN A 354 12.04 -1.79 3.01
CA GLN A 354 12.80 -0.76 3.73
C GLN A 354 14.00 -1.35 4.46
N LYS A 355 13.84 -2.47 5.16
CA LYS A 355 14.95 -3.15 5.86
C LYS A 355 15.99 -3.70 4.90
N PHE A 356 15.57 -4.24 3.76
CA PHE A 356 16.47 -4.82 2.77
C PHE A 356 17.38 -3.77 2.15
N TYR A 357 16.83 -2.62 1.74
CA TYR A 357 17.60 -1.56 1.11
C TYR A 357 18.32 -0.61 2.07
N ALA A 358 18.00 -0.64 3.37
CA ALA A 358 18.68 0.18 4.38
C ALA A 358 19.96 -0.45 4.96
N GLN A 359 20.31 -1.66 4.53
CA GLN A 359 21.58 -2.34 4.82
C GLN A 359 22.66 -1.85 3.85
#